data_AF-A0A654F0X0-F1
#
_entry.id   AF-A0A654F0X0-F1
#
_cell.length_a   1.000
_cell.length_b   1.000
_cell.length_c   1.000
_cell.angle_alpha   90.00
_cell.angle_beta   90.00
_cell.angle_gamma   90.00
#
_symmetry.space_group_name_H-M   'P 1'
#
loop_
_entity.id
_entity.type
_entity.pdbx_description
1 polymer ?
#
loop_
_entity_poly.entity_id
_entity_poly.type
_entity_poly.pdbx_seq_one_letter_code
_entity_poly.pdbx_strand_id
1 'polypeptide(L)'
;MNFHGKSKRDRHGRRKKQRDEIEYMAKRALSASKKLKRQSRIRECELTKARRREEELLASQERALHAGVEAGVRELLDGKTHAELVQLQFDIESQLRSGAAKVVEYREAVLKRLNRYKAKACLKK
;
A
#
# COMPACT_ATOMS: atom_id res chain seq x y z
N MET A 1 50.63 6.17 68.60
CA MET A 1 51.07 5.43 67.40
C MET A 1 49.82 4.98 66.64
N ASN A 2 49.64 5.47 65.40
CA ASN A 2 48.58 5.00 64.48
C ASN A 2 48.88 3.54 64.07
N PHE A 3 47.93 2.67 63.71
CA PHE A 3 47.49 2.52 62.31
C PHE A 3 46.15 1.77 62.15
N HIS A 4 45.44 2.22 61.11
CA HIS A 4 44.12 1.81 60.64
C HIS A 4 44.04 0.36 60.12
N GLY A 5 43.20 -0.48 60.73
CA GLY A 5 42.97 -1.87 60.29
C GLY A 5 41.58 -2.20 59.69
N LYS A 6 40.60 -1.30 59.73
CA LYS A 6 39.20 -1.63 59.37
C LYS A 6 38.79 -1.34 57.91
N SER A 7 39.65 -0.68 57.12
CA SER A 7 39.21 -0.04 55.86
C SER A 7 38.97 -0.97 54.65
N LYS A 8 39.49 -2.22 54.64
CA LYS A 8 39.43 -3.06 53.42
C LYS A 8 38.21 -4.00 53.33
N ARG A 9 37.71 -4.54 54.45
CA ARG A 9 36.54 -5.44 54.47
C ARG A 9 35.23 -4.69 54.19
N ASP A 10 35.01 -3.54 54.83
CA ASP A 10 33.83 -2.69 54.59
C ASP A 10 33.76 -2.17 53.16
N ARG A 11 34.93 -1.84 52.58
CA ARG A 11 35.02 -1.33 51.21
C ARG A 11 34.72 -2.41 50.16
N HIS A 12 35.08 -3.67 50.43
CA HIS A 12 34.72 -4.82 49.57
C HIS A 12 33.22 -5.13 49.64
N GLY A 13 32.62 -5.13 50.84
CA GLY A 13 31.17 -5.34 51.02
C GLY A 13 30.33 -4.27 50.31
N ARG A 14 30.71 -2.99 50.43
CA ARG A 14 30.04 -1.89 49.73
C ARG A 14 30.15 -2.01 48.21
N ARG A 15 31.32 -2.38 47.69
CA ARG A 15 31.53 -2.61 46.25
C ARG A 15 30.70 -3.78 45.72
N LYS A 16 30.56 -4.86 46.49
CA LYS A 16 29.72 -6.00 46.12
C LYS A 16 28.25 -5.61 46.08
N LYS A 17 27.74 -4.95 47.13
CA LYS A 17 26.37 -4.44 47.18
C LYS A 17 26.06 -3.50 46.00
N GLN A 18 26.97 -2.57 45.71
CA GLN A 18 26.83 -1.66 44.57
C GLN A 18 26.81 -2.40 43.23
N ARG A 19 27.63 -3.46 43.06
CA ARG A 19 27.59 -4.32 41.86
C ARG A 19 26.27 -5.06 41.73
N ASP A 20 25.76 -5.63 42.82
CA ASP A 20 24.50 -6.37 42.81
C ASP A 20 23.31 -5.45 42.49
N GLU A 21 23.32 -4.22 43.02
CA GLU A 21 22.34 -3.18 42.69
C GLU A 21 22.42 -2.75 41.22
N ILE A 22 23.63 -2.53 40.69
CA ILE A 22 23.84 -2.22 39.27
C ILE A 22 23.36 -3.38 38.39
N GLU A 23 23.67 -4.62 38.75
CA GLU A 23 23.25 -5.82 38.02
C GLU A 23 21.73 -5.98 38.04
N TYR A 24 21.08 -5.73 39.17
CA TYR A 24 19.62 -5.73 39.29
C TYR A 24 18.98 -4.67 38.39
N MET A 25 19.50 -3.44 38.43
CA MET A 25 19.01 -2.35 37.59
C MET A 25 19.23 -2.65 36.10
N ALA A 26 20.37 -3.24 35.74
CA ALA A 26 20.67 -3.67 34.37
C ALA A 26 19.72 -4.78 33.90
N LYS A 27 19.44 -5.80 34.73
CA LYS A 27 18.47 -6.86 34.42
C LYS A 27 17.07 -6.31 34.20
N ARG A 28 16.64 -5.35 35.04
CA ARG A 28 15.35 -4.66 34.91
C ARG A 28 15.29 -3.77 33.66
N ALA A 29 16.37 -3.08 33.32
CA ALA A 29 16.44 -2.31 32.07
C ALA A 29 16.40 -3.23 30.84
N LEU A 30 17.12 -4.35 30.85
CA LEU A 30 17.10 -5.35 29.77
C LEU A 30 15.71 -5.98 29.59
N SER A 31 15.00 -6.29 30.67
CA SER A 31 13.64 -6.83 30.58
C SER A 31 12.66 -5.80 30.02
N ALA A 32 12.76 -4.54 30.43
CA ALA A 32 11.98 -3.43 29.88
C ALA A 32 12.25 -3.23 28.38
N SER A 33 13.52 -3.18 27.96
CA SER A 33 13.91 -3.05 26.55
C SER A 33 13.42 -4.23 25.70
N LYS A 34 13.47 -5.45 26.21
CA LYS A 34 12.92 -6.64 25.53
C LYS A 34 11.40 -6.51 25.33
N LYS A 35 10.68 -6.01 26.33
CA LYS A 35 9.23 -5.77 26.25
C LYS A 35 8.87 -4.70 25.23
N LEU A 36 9.59 -3.58 25.23
CA LEU A 36 9.43 -2.51 24.24
C LEU A 36 9.72 -2.99 22.81
N LYS A 37 10.80 -3.76 22.61
CA LYS A 37 11.12 -4.34 21.29
C LYS A 37 10.08 -5.33 20.79
N ARG A 38 9.40 -6.04 21.70
CA ARG A 38 8.25 -6.89 21.35
C ARG A 38 7.04 -6.05 20.95
N GLN A 39 6.70 -5.02 21.74
CA GLN A 39 5.60 -4.13 21.42
C GLN A 39 5.80 -3.38 20.10
N SER A 40 7.00 -2.88 19.82
CA SER A 40 7.33 -2.22 18.54
C SER A 40 7.09 -3.14 17.35
N ARG A 41 7.51 -4.41 17.46
CA ARG A 41 7.30 -5.41 16.40
C ARG A 41 5.83 -5.73 16.17
N ILE A 42 5.04 -5.81 17.23
CA ILE A 42 3.59 -6.02 17.13
C ILE A 42 2.96 -4.81 16.42
N ARG A 43 3.31 -3.59 16.85
CA ARG A 43 2.80 -2.35 16.25
C ARG A 43 3.15 -2.22 14.77
N GLU A 44 4.40 -2.49 14.40
CA GLU A 44 4.84 -2.49 13.00
C GLU A 44 4.10 -3.57 12.18
N CYS A 45 3.86 -4.75 12.75
CA CYS A 45 3.06 -5.78 12.10
C CYS A 45 1.60 -5.35 11.88
N GLU A 46 1.01 -4.63 12.83
CA GLU A 46 -0.35 -4.08 12.69
C GLU A 46 -0.42 -2.99 11.62
N LEU A 47 0.55 -2.08 11.60
CA LEU A 47 0.64 -1.02 10.60
C LEU A 47 0.84 -1.58 9.19
N THR A 48 1.72 -2.58 9.03
CA THR A 48 1.93 -3.23 7.73
C THR A 48 0.70 -4.01 7.25
N LYS A 49 -0.05 -4.65 8.16
CA LYS A 49 -1.34 -5.28 7.83
C LYS A 49 -2.40 -4.26 7.43
N ALA A 50 -2.49 -3.12 8.13
CA ALA A 50 -3.41 -2.05 7.80
C ALA A 50 -3.14 -1.48 6.40
N ARG A 51 -1.87 -1.18 6.10
CA ARG A 51 -1.45 -0.69 4.78
C ARG A 51 -1.81 -1.66 3.65
N ARG A 52 -1.59 -2.97 3.84
CA ARG A 52 -1.98 -3.98 2.83
C ARG A 52 -3.49 -4.01 2.59
N ARG A 53 -4.30 -3.89 3.63
CA ARG A 53 -5.76 -3.85 3.50
C ARG A 53 -6.21 -2.61 2.73
N GLU A 54 -5.62 -1.46 3.03
CA GLU A 54 -5.91 -0.22 2.30
C GLU A 54 -5.55 -0.34 0.81
N GLU A 55 -4.38 -0.89 0.49
CA GLU A 55 -3.95 -1.14 -0.89
C GLU A 55 -4.89 -2.12 -1.62
N GLU A 56 -5.34 -3.19 -0.94
CA GLU A 56 -6.28 -4.15 -1.50
C GLU A 56 -7.68 -3.55 -1.74
N LEU A 57 -8.15 -2.66 -0.86
CA LEU A 57 -9.40 -1.92 -1.03
C LEU A 57 -9.30 -0.96 -2.22
N LEU A 58 -8.19 -0.24 -2.36
CA LEU A 58 -7.94 0.64 -3.50
C LEU A 58 -7.90 -0.15 -4.81
N ALA A 59 -7.18 -1.27 -4.86
CA ALA A 59 -7.14 -2.14 -6.04
C ALA A 59 -8.53 -2.72 -6.39
N SER A 60 -9.34 -3.04 -5.38
CA SER A 60 -10.71 -3.52 -5.60
C SER A 60 -11.62 -2.41 -6.13
N GLN A 61 -11.49 -1.19 -5.59
CA GLN A 61 -12.21 -0.02 -6.07
C GLN A 61 -11.80 0.32 -7.50
N GLU A 62 -10.51 0.33 -7.84
CA GLU A 62 -10.01 0.52 -9.20
C GLU A 62 -10.57 -0.54 -10.14
N ARG A 63 -10.55 -1.83 -9.76
CA ARG A 63 -11.14 -2.92 -10.57
C ARG A 63 -12.64 -2.75 -10.76
N ALA A 64 -13.37 -2.28 -9.75
CA ALA A 64 -14.81 -2.02 -9.85
C ALA A 64 -15.11 -0.80 -10.75
N LEU A 65 -14.32 0.26 -10.65
CA LEU A 65 -14.38 1.43 -11.53
C LEU A 65 -14.08 1.03 -12.99
N HIS A 66 -13.06 0.19 -13.19
CA HIS A 66 -12.81 -0.43 -14.48
C HIS A 66 -14.02 -1.23 -14.94
N ALA A 67 -14.60 -2.11 -14.13
CA ALA A 67 -15.79 -2.90 -14.52
C ALA A 67 -17.01 -2.03 -14.95
N GLY A 68 -17.28 -0.92 -14.26
CA GLY A 68 -18.36 0.00 -14.61
C GLY A 68 -18.12 0.72 -15.93
N VAL A 69 -16.90 1.25 -16.13
CA VAL A 69 -16.48 1.83 -17.41
C VAL A 69 -16.56 0.79 -18.52
N GLU A 70 -16.14 -0.44 -18.25
CA GLU A 70 -16.16 -1.54 -19.20
C GLU A 70 -17.57 -1.95 -19.65
N ALA A 71 -18.55 -1.89 -18.75
CA ALA A 71 -19.96 -2.14 -19.07
C ALA A 71 -20.51 -1.06 -20.01
N GLY A 72 -20.30 0.23 -19.69
CA GLY A 72 -20.73 1.33 -20.55
C GLY A 72 -20.05 1.33 -21.93
N VAL A 73 -18.76 0.97 -21.99
CA VAL A 73 -18.06 0.80 -23.26
C VAL A 73 -18.60 -0.38 -24.06
N ARG A 74 -19.00 -1.48 -23.41
CA ARG A 74 -19.60 -2.63 -24.07
C ARG A 74 -20.95 -2.25 -24.67
N GLU A 75 -21.85 -1.63 -23.90
CA GLU A 75 -23.15 -1.16 -24.40
C GLU A 75 -23.01 -0.16 -25.56
N LEU A 76 -22.02 0.73 -25.50
CA LEU A 76 -21.78 1.72 -26.56
C LEU A 76 -21.27 1.10 -27.87
N LEU A 77 -20.55 -0.03 -27.81
CA LEU A 77 -19.89 -0.64 -28.97
C LEU A 77 -20.63 -1.88 -29.51
N ASP A 78 -21.43 -2.55 -28.69
CA ASP A 78 -22.17 -3.73 -29.11
C ASP A 78 -23.32 -3.35 -30.06
N GLY A 79 -23.59 -4.21 -31.04
CA GLY A 79 -24.60 -3.94 -32.08
C GLY A 79 -24.22 -2.92 -33.16
N LYS A 80 -23.10 -2.21 -33.04
CA LYS A 80 -22.64 -1.26 -34.08
C LYS A 80 -21.99 -1.96 -35.27
N THR A 81 -22.25 -1.42 -36.45
CA THR A 81 -21.61 -1.83 -37.70
C THR A 81 -20.18 -1.32 -37.78
N HIS A 82 -19.37 -1.93 -38.65
CA HIS A 82 -17.99 -1.51 -38.85
C HIS A 82 -17.87 -0.03 -39.23
N ALA A 83 -18.77 0.49 -40.07
CA ALA A 83 -18.78 1.90 -40.48
C ALA A 83 -19.04 2.84 -39.30
N GLU A 84 -20.03 2.53 -38.45
CA GLU A 84 -20.35 3.32 -37.26
C GLU A 84 -19.20 3.30 -36.24
N LEU A 85 -18.48 2.18 -36.12
CA LEU A 85 -17.30 2.06 -35.27
C LEU A 85 -16.13 2.91 -35.79
N VAL A 86 -15.94 3.02 -37.10
CA VAL A 86 -14.93 3.90 -37.70
C VAL A 86 -15.27 5.37 -37.45
N GLN A 87 -16.54 5.75 -37.65
CA GLN A 87 -17.00 7.12 -37.43
C GLN A 87 -16.88 7.52 -35.95
N LEU A 88 -17.26 6.64 -35.04
CA LEU A 88 -17.11 6.84 -33.60
C LEU A 88 -15.65 7.05 -33.19
N GLN A 89 -14.71 6.32 -33.80
CA GLN A 89 -13.28 6.54 -33.54
C GLN A 89 -12.86 7.95 -33.93
N PHE A 90 -13.24 8.38 -35.13
CA PHE A 90 -12.89 9.70 -35.65
C PHE A 90 -13.45 10.83 -34.79
N ASP A 91 -14.71 10.72 -34.37
CA ASP A 91 -15.35 11.71 -33.49
C ASP A 91 -14.67 11.80 -32.13
N ILE A 92 -14.28 10.65 -31.55
CA ILE A 92 -13.58 10.62 -30.27
C ILE A 92 -12.17 11.22 -30.40
N GLU A 93 -11.42 10.87 -31.44
CA GLU A 93 -10.08 11.42 -31.68
C GLU A 93 -10.12 12.93 -31.94
N SER A 94 -11.14 13.40 -32.66
CA SER A 94 -11.38 14.83 -32.89
C SER A 94 -11.70 15.57 -31.58
N GLN A 95 -12.54 15.00 -30.72
CA GLN A 95 -12.84 15.57 -29.39
C GLN A 95 -11.62 15.59 -28.45
N LEU A 96 -10.74 14.59 -28.55
CA LEU A 96 -9.49 14.56 -27.78
C LEU A 96 -8.50 15.62 -28.28
N ARG A 97 -8.34 15.77 -29.60
CA ARG A 97 -7.46 16.79 -30.21
C ARG A 97 -7.93 18.22 -29.93
N SER A 98 -9.25 18.42 -29.89
CA SER A 98 -9.86 19.73 -29.60
C SER A 98 -9.98 20.03 -28.10
N GLY A 99 -9.66 19.07 -27.22
CA GLY A 99 -9.82 19.21 -25.77
C GLY A 99 -11.27 19.27 -25.29
N ALA A 100 -12.24 18.93 -26.14
CA ALA A 100 -13.67 18.94 -25.82
C ALA A 100 -14.14 17.68 -25.06
N ALA A 101 -13.26 16.71 -24.83
CA ALA A 101 -13.59 15.48 -24.14
C ALA A 101 -13.78 15.69 -22.63
N LYS A 102 -15.00 15.44 -22.13
CA LYS A 102 -15.35 15.59 -20.70
C LYS A 102 -14.66 14.57 -19.76
N VAL A 103 -14.35 13.37 -20.25
CA VAL A 103 -13.70 12.30 -19.46
C VAL A 103 -12.71 11.56 -20.37
N VAL A 104 -11.43 11.87 -20.23
CA VAL A 104 -10.36 11.37 -21.12
C VAL A 104 -10.18 9.86 -20.94
N GLU A 105 -10.24 9.38 -19.70
CA GLU A 105 -10.06 7.99 -19.31
C GLU A 105 -11.11 7.07 -19.95
N TYR A 106 -12.36 7.53 -20.00
CA TYR A 106 -13.45 6.82 -20.68
C TYR A 106 -13.20 6.75 -22.19
N ARG A 107 -12.77 7.85 -22.82
CA ARG A 107 -12.47 7.89 -24.26
C ARG A 107 -11.31 6.97 -24.63
N GLU A 108 -10.25 6.94 -23.84
CA GLU A 108 -9.14 6.00 -24.05
C GLU A 108 -9.57 4.54 -23.90
N ALA A 109 -10.41 4.23 -22.91
CA ALA A 109 -10.94 2.90 -22.71
C ALA A 109 -11.79 2.43 -23.92
N VAL A 110 -12.58 3.34 -24.51
CA VAL A 110 -13.35 3.08 -25.73
C VAL A 110 -12.40 2.79 -26.90
N LEU A 111 -11.40 3.65 -27.15
CA LEU A 111 -10.46 3.48 -28.27
C LEU A 111 -9.66 2.18 -28.19
N LYS A 112 -9.18 1.80 -26.99
CA LYS A 112 -8.45 0.52 -26.77
C LYS A 112 -9.29 -0.71 -27.11
N ARG A 113 -10.62 -0.63 -26.95
CA ARG A 113 -11.55 -1.75 -27.22
C ARG A 113 -12.08 -1.76 -28.64
N LEU A 114 -12.11 -0.60 -29.30
CA LEU A 114 -12.70 -0.38 -30.62
C LEU A 114 -12.15 -1.33 -31.69
N ASN A 115 -10.84 -1.60 -31.70
CA ASN A 115 -10.21 -2.51 -32.66
C ASN A 115 -10.77 -3.94 -32.58
N ARG A 116 -11.09 -4.43 -31.37
CA ARG A 116 -11.72 -5.75 -31.19
C ARG A 116 -13.15 -5.77 -31.72
N TYR A 117 -13.91 -4.69 -31.52
CA TYR A 117 -15.28 -4.59 -32.03
C TYR A 117 -15.33 -4.41 -33.54
N LYS A 118 -14.39 -3.67 -34.13
CA LYS A 118 -14.22 -3.58 -35.59
C LYS A 118 -13.97 -4.97 -36.19
N ALA A 119 -13.06 -5.74 -35.60
CA ALA A 119 -12.81 -7.11 -36.01
C ALA A 119 -14.07 -7.99 -35.88
N LYS A 120 -14.79 -7.91 -34.74
CA LYS A 120 -16.06 -8.65 -34.55
C LYS A 120 -17.14 -8.27 -35.55
N ALA A 121 -17.29 -6.99 -35.88
CA ALA A 121 -18.25 -6.51 -36.87
C ALA A 121 -17.91 -7.00 -38.28
N CYS A 122 -16.61 -7.17 -38.60
CA CYS A 122 -16.17 -7.78 -39.85
C CYS A 122 -16.43 -9.29 -39.92
N LEU A 123 -16.49 -9.98 -38.77
CA LEU A 123 -16.76 -11.42 -38.69
C LEU A 123 -18.26 -11.77 -38.74
N LYS A 124 -19.15 -10.80 -38.51
CA LYS A 124 -20.62 -10.97 -38.61
C LYS A 124 -21.16 -10.67 -40.03
N LYS A 125 -20.34 -10.86 -41.07
CA LYS A 125 -20.78 -10.75 -42.47
C LYS A 125 -21.49 -12.02 -42.91
#